data_AF-A0A959KJI2-F1
#
_entry.id   AF-A0A959KJI2-F1
#
_cell.length_a   1.000
_cell.length_b   1.000
_cell.length_c   1.000
_cell.angle_alpha   90.00
_cell.angle_beta   90.00
_cell.angle_gamma   90.00
#
_symmetry.space_group_name_H-M   'P 1'
#
loop_
_entity.id
_entity.type
_entity.pdbx_description
1 polymer ?
#
loop_
_entity_poly.entity_id
_entity_poly.type
_entity_poly.pdbx_seq_one_letter_code
_entity_poly.pdbx_strand_id
1 'polypeptide(L)'
;MRLKYPIGRGLARKVGNFLRRKVFWRPFSFFLLYNLVLVLAGLFVLRHQLAGRLQQKVEDRLDLANVVPNYVNGLIAEPAEFRIDLKHRNFQKLAFIRAISMENGSLVDAEENEVPATIWYQGKAYPVELNLKGRLRDHWEHKDMWSFKVKVKKGQTLLGMSNFAIQRPYTRFYLNEWILHKLYHYAGIMSLRYEFVSVSINGRRNRVYALEEGFEDELVERSDRVLGPLVKFDRDFYWEGGDAGGANRHGLAQDLWGASIVPKSKKQMRTDSTLVPLFQKAKNLLEGFRQNQLSTSEVFAVDQLATFFALIEILGGEHLSTLDNIRFYYNPVTSRLEPIAHDLGAWFRMTDRERYPSKTNN
;
A
#
# COMPACT_ATOMS: atom_id res chain seq x y z
N MET A 1 40.14 39.15 -54.57
CA MET A 1 39.17 38.20 -55.17
C MET A 1 37.98 38.05 -54.21
N ARG A 2 36.84 38.74 -54.45
CA ARG A 2 35.59 38.54 -53.69
C ARG A 2 34.45 38.40 -54.70
N LEU A 3 34.06 37.17 -54.98
CA LEU A 3 32.87 36.82 -55.76
C LEU A 3 31.62 37.18 -54.94
N LYS A 4 30.89 38.23 -55.36
CA LYS A 4 29.52 38.49 -54.90
C LYS A 4 28.55 37.87 -55.92
N TYR A 5 28.04 36.68 -55.62
CA TYR A 5 26.95 36.07 -56.37
C TYR A 5 25.63 36.83 -56.11
N PRO A 6 24.91 37.32 -57.14
CA PRO A 6 23.66 38.06 -56.97
C PRO A 6 22.47 37.10 -57.00
N ILE A 7 22.37 36.17 -56.04
CA ILE A 7 21.26 35.18 -56.03
C ILE A 7 20.05 35.69 -55.19
N GLY A 8 20.24 36.68 -54.31
CA GLY A 8 19.20 37.09 -53.34
C GLY A 8 18.06 37.99 -53.87
N ARG A 9 18.30 38.87 -54.86
CA ARG A 9 17.31 39.91 -55.22
C ARG A 9 16.18 39.42 -56.13
N GLY A 10 16.45 38.46 -57.02
CA GLY A 10 15.43 37.91 -57.94
C GLY A 10 14.42 37.01 -57.23
N LEU A 11 14.88 36.22 -56.26
CA LEU A 11 14.04 35.32 -55.46
C LEU A 11 13.11 36.13 -54.55
N ALA A 12 13.63 37.14 -53.84
CA ALA A 12 12.85 38.02 -52.98
C ALA A 12 11.73 38.76 -53.74
N ARG A 13 12.00 39.18 -54.98
CA ARG A 13 11.01 39.87 -55.84
C ARG A 13 9.92 38.92 -56.37
N LYS A 14 10.30 37.68 -56.73
CA LYS A 14 9.33 36.63 -57.13
C LYS A 14 8.44 36.20 -55.97
N VAL A 15 9.00 36.04 -54.77
CA VAL A 15 8.26 35.74 -53.54
C VAL A 15 7.30 36.89 -53.19
N GLY A 16 7.76 38.14 -53.25
CA GLY A 16 6.91 39.31 -53.01
C GLY A 16 5.74 39.46 -54.01
N ASN A 17 5.96 39.15 -55.28
CA ASN A 17 4.90 39.17 -56.30
C ASN A 17 3.92 37.99 -56.16
N PHE A 18 4.39 36.82 -55.74
CA PHE A 18 3.56 35.65 -55.44
C PHE A 18 2.66 35.91 -54.23
N LEU A 19 3.22 36.48 -53.16
CA LEU A 19 2.51 36.93 -51.97
C LEU A 19 1.56 38.11 -52.21
N ARG A 20 1.58 38.80 -53.37
CA ARG A 20 0.60 39.86 -53.69
C ARG A 20 -0.61 39.36 -54.48
N ARG A 21 -0.62 38.10 -54.94
CA ARG A 21 -1.74 37.54 -55.69
C ARG A 21 -2.89 37.22 -54.73
N LYS A 22 -4.05 37.87 -54.93
CA LYS A 22 -5.31 37.58 -54.18
C LYS A 22 -5.71 36.09 -54.20
N VAL A 23 -5.27 35.36 -55.22
CA VAL A 23 -5.49 33.92 -55.41
C VAL A 23 -4.78 33.06 -54.35
N PHE A 24 -3.68 33.53 -53.76
CA PHE A 24 -2.95 32.80 -52.71
C PHE A 24 -3.55 33.02 -51.31
N TRP A 25 -3.99 34.25 -51.01
CA TRP A 25 -4.51 34.59 -49.69
C TRP A 25 -5.85 33.94 -49.37
N ARG A 26 -6.73 33.75 -50.35
CA ARG A 26 -8.04 33.11 -50.12
C ARG A 26 -7.94 31.68 -49.57
N PRO A 27 -7.23 30.73 -50.22
CA PRO A 27 -7.07 29.37 -49.69
C PRO A 27 -6.22 29.35 -48.41
N PHE A 28 -5.23 30.24 -48.28
CA PHE A 28 -4.42 30.35 -47.07
C PHE A 28 -5.22 30.86 -45.86
N SER A 29 -6.09 31.86 -46.04
CA SER A 29 -7.01 32.33 -45.00
C SER A 29 -8.05 31.27 -44.64
N PHE A 30 -8.54 30.49 -45.60
CA PHE A 30 -9.43 29.36 -45.32
C PHE A 30 -8.72 28.28 -44.50
N PHE A 31 -7.47 27.95 -44.85
CA PHE A 31 -6.64 27.02 -44.09
C PHE A 31 -6.39 27.51 -42.65
N LEU A 32 -6.06 28.79 -42.47
CA LEU A 32 -5.88 29.38 -41.14
C LEU A 32 -7.17 29.37 -40.33
N LEU A 33 -8.30 29.72 -40.94
CA LEU A 33 -9.61 29.67 -40.28
C LEU A 33 -9.99 28.24 -39.89
N TYR A 34 -9.75 27.26 -40.76
CA TYR A 34 -9.98 25.85 -40.49
C TYR A 34 -9.15 25.36 -39.29
N ASN A 35 -7.85 25.67 -39.25
CA ASN A 35 -7.00 25.33 -38.12
C ASN A 35 -7.44 26.04 -36.84
N LEU A 36 -7.84 27.31 -36.91
CA LEU A 36 -8.37 28.04 -35.77
C LEU A 36 -9.65 27.38 -35.23
N VAL A 37 -10.56 26.97 -36.11
CA VAL A 37 -11.77 26.23 -35.73
C VAL A 37 -11.41 24.89 -35.07
N LEU A 38 -10.44 24.15 -35.60
CA LEU A 38 -9.98 22.90 -34.97
C LEU A 38 -9.36 23.13 -33.58
N VAL A 39 -8.55 24.17 -33.42
CA VAL A 39 -7.97 24.54 -32.12
C VAL A 39 -9.07 24.94 -31.14
N LEU A 40 -10.03 25.77 -31.57
CA LEU A 40 -11.15 26.19 -30.73
C LEU A 40 -12.07 25.01 -30.37
N ALA A 41 -12.32 24.09 -31.30
CA ALA A 41 -13.05 22.85 -31.06
C ALA A 41 -12.30 21.94 -30.07
N GLY A 42 -10.99 21.79 -30.23
CA GLY A 42 -10.13 21.05 -29.31
C GLY A 42 -10.14 21.65 -27.90
N LEU A 43 -10.01 22.97 -27.79
CA LEU A 43 -10.12 23.72 -26.53
C LEU A 43 -11.51 23.57 -25.90
N PHE A 44 -12.58 23.57 -26.70
CA PHE A 44 -13.93 23.34 -26.23
C PHE A 44 -14.10 21.92 -25.68
N VAL A 45 -13.60 20.90 -26.38
CA VAL A 45 -13.60 19.49 -25.94
C VAL A 45 -12.82 19.31 -24.64
N LEU A 46 -11.63 19.92 -24.54
CA LEU A 46 -10.78 19.91 -23.33
C LEU A 46 -11.47 20.62 -22.16
N ARG A 47 -11.94 21.86 -22.35
CA ARG A 47 -12.59 22.66 -21.31
C ARG A 47 -13.83 21.99 -20.73
N HIS A 48 -14.60 21.31 -21.58
CA HIS A 48 -15.81 20.62 -21.15
C HIS A 48 -15.56 19.14 -20.82
N GLN A 49 -14.32 18.66 -20.89
CA GLN A 49 -13.93 17.27 -20.64
C GLN A 49 -14.81 16.26 -21.43
N LEU A 50 -15.25 16.62 -22.64
CA LEU A 50 -16.26 15.83 -23.37
C LEU A 50 -15.76 14.42 -23.70
N ALA A 51 -14.49 14.29 -24.09
CA ALA A 51 -13.85 13.00 -24.32
C ALA A 51 -13.81 12.15 -23.04
N GLY A 52 -13.39 12.74 -21.91
CA GLY A 52 -13.39 12.07 -20.62
C GLY A 52 -14.78 11.65 -20.13
N ARG A 53 -15.82 12.47 -20.36
CA ARG A 53 -17.21 12.11 -20.02
C ARG A 53 -17.75 10.98 -20.90
N LEU A 54 -17.39 10.94 -22.18
CA LEU A 54 -17.78 9.86 -23.09
C LEU A 54 -17.08 8.56 -22.73
N GLN A 55 -15.77 8.61 -22.50
CA GLN A 55 -14.97 7.48 -22.04
C GLN A 55 -15.52 6.94 -20.71
N GLN A 56 -15.74 7.81 -19.73
CA GLN A 56 -16.30 7.44 -18.44
C GLN A 56 -17.68 6.78 -18.58
N LYS A 57 -18.57 7.29 -19.44
CA LYS A 57 -19.88 6.65 -19.67
C LYS A 57 -19.77 5.25 -20.29
N VAL A 58 -18.76 5.00 -21.12
CA VAL A 58 -18.52 3.67 -21.70
C VAL A 58 -17.93 2.74 -20.63
N GLU A 59 -16.94 3.20 -19.87
CA GLU A 59 -16.33 2.49 -18.75
C GLU A 59 -17.38 2.16 -17.67
N ASP A 60 -18.17 3.13 -17.21
CA ASP A 60 -19.25 2.94 -16.21
C ASP A 60 -20.24 1.85 -16.65
N ARG A 61 -20.57 1.77 -17.95
CA ARG A 61 -21.48 0.75 -18.50
C ARG A 61 -20.85 -0.64 -18.56
N LEU A 62 -19.56 -0.72 -18.89
CA LEU A 62 -18.80 -1.97 -18.87
C LEU A 62 -18.60 -2.46 -17.42
N ASP A 63 -18.38 -1.54 -16.48
CA ASP A 63 -18.22 -1.84 -15.06
C ASP A 63 -19.55 -2.30 -14.43
N LEU A 64 -20.67 -1.63 -14.72
CA LEU A 64 -22.01 -2.07 -14.27
C LEU A 64 -22.35 -3.50 -14.74
N ALA A 65 -21.88 -3.88 -15.93
CA ALA A 65 -22.06 -5.24 -16.45
C ALA A 65 -21.33 -6.29 -15.59
N ASN A 66 -20.23 -5.92 -14.93
CA ASN A 66 -19.47 -6.78 -14.02
C ASN A 66 -19.93 -6.67 -12.56
N VAL A 67 -20.54 -5.55 -12.15
CA VAL A 67 -21.03 -5.35 -10.77
C VAL A 67 -22.07 -6.41 -10.39
N VAL A 68 -23.07 -6.67 -11.25
CA VAL A 68 -24.13 -7.63 -10.92
C VAL A 68 -23.60 -9.07 -10.79
N PRO A 69 -22.81 -9.60 -11.76
CA PRO A 69 -22.15 -10.89 -11.59
C PRO A 69 -21.25 -10.94 -10.35
N ASN A 70 -20.45 -9.91 -10.08
CA ASN A 70 -19.56 -9.88 -8.91
C ASN A 70 -20.33 -9.87 -7.59
N TYR A 71 -21.45 -9.15 -7.53
CA TYR A 71 -22.34 -9.16 -6.37
C TYR A 71 -22.91 -10.56 -6.12
N VAL A 72 -23.43 -11.21 -7.17
CA VAL A 72 -23.98 -12.58 -7.08
C VAL A 72 -22.89 -13.57 -6.70
N ASN A 73 -21.70 -13.50 -7.33
CA ASN A 73 -20.55 -14.33 -6.99
C ASN A 73 -20.12 -14.11 -5.54
N GLY A 74 -20.20 -12.89 -5.02
CA GLY A 74 -19.91 -12.56 -3.63
C GLY A 74 -20.87 -13.22 -2.64
N LEU A 75 -22.15 -13.44 -3.00
CA LEU A 75 -23.12 -14.13 -2.15
C LEU A 75 -22.83 -15.63 -1.98
N ILE A 76 -22.15 -16.23 -2.96
CA ILE A 76 -21.76 -17.65 -2.95
C ILE A 76 -20.25 -17.86 -2.75
N ALA A 77 -19.52 -16.79 -2.42
CA ALA A 77 -18.09 -16.87 -2.23
C ALA A 77 -17.75 -17.67 -0.97
N GLU A 78 -16.95 -18.72 -1.13
CA GLU A 78 -16.43 -19.52 -0.03
C GLU A 78 -14.98 -19.14 0.25
N PRO A 79 -14.70 -18.35 1.31
CA PRO A 79 -13.33 -18.03 1.66
C PRO A 79 -12.58 -19.29 2.12
N ALA A 80 -11.26 -19.28 1.98
CA ALA A 80 -10.41 -20.37 2.46
C ALA A 80 -10.70 -20.70 3.93
N GLU A 81 -10.92 -21.98 4.22
CA GLU A 81 -11.30 -22.45 5.56
C GLU A 81 -10.09 -22.99 6.33
N PHE A 82 -9.82 -22.40 7.49
CA PHE A 82 -8.82 -22.83 8.45
C PHE A 82 -9.49 -23.42 9.69
N ARG A 83 -9.20 -24.69 10.00
CA ARG A 83 -9.52 -25.26 11.31
C ARG A 83 -8.28 -25.26 12.17
N ILE A 84 -8.33 -24.54 13.29
CA ILE A 84 -7.21 -24.36 14.21
C ILE A 84 -7.44 -25.20 15.45
N ASP A 85 -6.54 -26.13 15.71
CA ASP A 85 -6.56 -27.00 16.89
C ASP A 85 -5.43 -26.63 17.86
N LEU A 86 -5.81 -26.36 19.10
CA LEU A 86 -4.96 -25.96 20.22
C LEU A 86 -5.19 -26.93 21.39
N LYS A 87 -4.13 -27.35 22.08
CA LYS A 87 -4.30 -28.03 23.37
C LYS A 87 -5.00 -27.11 24.36
N HIS A 88 -5.87 -27.66 25.22
CA HIS A 88 -6.60 -26.87 26.23
C HIS A 88 -5.68 -25.97 27.06
N ARG A 89 -4.55 -26.51 27.55
CA ARG A 89 -3.53 -25.74 28.30
C ARG A 89 -2.99 -24.52 27.53
N ASN A 90 -2.80 -24.66 26.22
CA ASN A 90 -2.30 -23.56 25.37
C ASN A 90 -3.35 -22.47 25.19
N PHE A 91 -4.61 -22.87 25.00
CA PHE A 91 -5.72 -21.93 24.96
C PHE A 91 -5.87 -21.17 26.29
N GLN A 92 -5.73 -21.86 27.43
CA GLN A 92 -5.76 -21.23 28.75
C GLN A 92 -4.61 -20.24 28.94
N LYS A 93 -3.40 -20.54 28.47
CA LYS A 93 -2.28 -19.59 28.48
C LYS A 93 -2.66 -18.30 27.72
N LEU A 94 -3.16 -18.43 26.49
CA LEU A 94 -3.61 -17.27 25.69
C LEU A 94 -4.76 -16.51 26.37
N ALA A 95 -5.72 -17.22 26.98
CA ALA A 95 -6.83 -16.62 27.69
C ALA A 95 -6.37 -15.82 28.93
N PHE A 96 -5.38 -16.32 29.67
CA PHE A 96 -4.78 -15.64 30.80
C PHE A 96 -4.06 -14.34 30.38
N ILE A 97 -3.23 -14.41 29.33
CA ILE A 97 -2.56 -13.22 28.78
C ILE A 97 -3.58 -12.18 28.32
N ARG A 98 -4.64 -12.62 27.63
CA ARG A 98 -5.75 -11.76 27.24
C ARG A 98 -6.39 -11.09 28.45
N ALA A 99 -6.68 -11.83 29.52
CA ALA A 99 -7.32 -11.28 30.72
C ALA A 99 -6.47 -10.16 31.35
N ILE A 100 -5.17 -10.40 31.54
CA ILE A 100 -4.25 -9.37 32.06
C ILE A 100 -4.17 -8.19 31.10
N SER A 101 -4.12 -8.44 29.80
CA SER A 101 -4.06 -7.37 28.78
C SER A 101 -5.33 -6.52 28.76
N MET A 102 -6.50 -7.11 29.06
CA MET A 102 -7.78 -6.40 29.21
C MET A 102 -7.75 -5.43 30.39
N GLU A 103 -7.11 -5.83 31.49
CA GLU A 103 -6.95 -4.99 32.68
C GLU A 103 -5.90 -3.89 32.46
N ASN A 104 -4.79 -4.21 31.81
CA ASN A 104 -3.70 -3.27 31.54
C ASN A 104 -3.99 -2.28 30.41
N GLY A 105 -5.02 -2.52 29.58
CA GLY A 105 -5.34 -1.68 28.41
C GLY A 105 -4.42 -1.85 27.21
N SER A 106 -3.36 -2.65 27.33
CA SER A 106 -2.41 -2.99 26.27
C SER A 106 -1.96 -4.46 26.39
N LEU A 107 -1.60 -5.08 25.27
CA LEU A 107 -1.09 -6.45 25.22
C LEU A 107 0.23 -6.57 26.01
N VAL A 108 0.24 -7.45 27.00
CA VAL A 108 1.43 -7.71 27.83
C VAL A 108 2.37 -8.69 27.11
N ASP A 109 3.62 -8.24 26.97
CA ASP A 109 4.79 -8.94 26.44
C ASP A 109 4.49 -10.12 25.50
N ALA A 110 4.20 -9.78 24.25
CA ALA A 110 3.73 -10.75 23.26
C ALA A 110 4.82 -11.77 22.87
N GLU A 111 6.09 -11.39 22.80
CA GLU A 111 7.11 -12.22 22.12
C GLU A 111 7.48 -13.52 22.85
N GLU A 112 7.23 -13.64 24.16
CA GLU A 112 7.51 -14.86 24.95
C GLU A 112 6.30 -15.80 25.09
N ASN A 113 5.18 -15.43 24.47
CA ASN A 113 3.88 -16.02 24.76
C ASN A 113 3.31 -16.90 23.64
N GLU A 114 4.15 -17.27 22.67
CA GLU A 114 3.78 -18.21 21.62
C GLU A 114 3.32 -19.56 22.20
N VAL A 115 2.30 -20.15 21.58
CA VAL A 115 1.80 -21.49 21.90
C VAL A 115 1.71 -22.36 20.65
N PRO A 116 2.02 -23.67 20.74
CA PRO A 116 1.90 -24.56 19.61
C PRO A 116 0.43 -24.86 19.29
N ALA A 117 0.13 -24.92 17.99
CA ALA A 117 -1.16 -25.24 17.42
C ALA A 117 -1.00 -25.96 16.08
N THR A 118 -2.12 -26.43 15.51
CA THR A 118 -2.18 -26.97 14.15
C THR A 118 -3.27 -26.27 13.37
N ILE A 119 -2.94 -25.81 12.16
CA ILE A 119 -3.93 -25.33 11.19
C ILE A 119 -4.18 -26.44 10.18
N TRP A 120 -5.43 -26.83 9.99
CA TRP A 120 -5.86 -27.69 8.90
C TRP A 120 -6.40 -26.84 7.78
N TYR A 121 -5.88 -27.08 6.58
CA TYR A 121 -6.30 -26.42 5.34
C TYR A 121 -6.26 -27.44 4.21
N GLN A 122 -7.37 -27.56 3.46
CA GLN A 122 -7.50 -28.50 2.33
C GLN A 122 -7.05 -29.95 2.67
N GLY A 123 -7.45 -30.44 3.85
CA GLY A 123 -7.11 -31.79 4.32
C GLY A 123 -5.67 -31.97 4.82
N LYS A 124 -4.81 -30.94 4.74
CA LYS A 124 -3.42 -30.98 5.19
C LYS A 124 -3.24 -30.26 6.53
N ALA A 125 -2.44 -30.86 7.41
CA ALA A 125 -2.08 -30.28 8.70
C ALA A 125 -0.78 -29.46 8.60
N TYR A 126 -0.82 -28.25 9.15
CA TYR A 126 0.30 -27.31 9.23
C TYR A 126 0.60 -27.04 10.71
N PRO A 127 1.77 -27.44 11.24
CA PRO A 127 2.17 -27.09 12.59
C PRO A 127 2.51 -25.59 12.65
N VAL A 128 1.94 -24.88 13.63
CA VAL A 128 2.13 -23.43 13.78
C VAL A 128 2.43 -23.05 15.24
N GLU A 129 3.06 -21.90 15.42
CA GLU A 129 3.05 -21.12 16.67
C GLU A 129 1.99 -20.02 16.55
N LEU A 130 1.14 -19.90 17.56
CA LEU A 130 0.15 -18.84 17.68
C LEU A 130 0.47 -17.92 18.84
N ASN A 131 0.16 -16.64 18.65
CA ASN A 131 0.27 -15.63 19.68
C ASN A 131 -0.82 -14.58 19.48
N LEU A 132 -1.23 -13.86 20.52
CA LEU A 132 -2.16 -12.74 20.36
C LEU A 132 -1.52 -11.65 19.48
N LYS A 133 -2.32 -11.09 18.58
CA LYS A 133 -1.93 -9.94 17.74
C LYS A 133 -2.53 -8.66 18.30
N GLY A 134 -1.83 -7.56 18.04
CA GLY A 134 -2.31 -6.21 18.28
C GLY A 134 -1.92 -5.71 19.65
N ARG A 135 -1.62 -4.42 19.75
CA ARG A 135 -1.30 -3.78 21.02
C ARG A 135 -2.57 -3.43 21.80
N LEU A 136 -3.60 -2.96 21.09
CA LEU A 136 -4.81 -2.43 21.69
C LEU A 136 -5.94 -3.47 21.81
N ARG A 137 -6.92 -3.08 22.62
CA ARG A 137 -8.07 -3.87 23.06
C ARG A 137 -8.95 -4.40 21.92
N ASP A 138 -9.07 -3.64 20.84
CA ASP A 138 -9.88 -3.97 19.65
C ASP A 138 -9.51 -5.33 19.05
N HIS A 139 -8.26 -5.77 19.17
CA HIS A 139 -7.83 -7.06 18.64
C HIS A 139 -8.33 -8.28 19.42
N TRP A 140 -8.63 -8.13 20.72
CA TRP A 140 -8.89 -9.25 21.62
C TRP A 140 -10.11 -9.08 22.54
N GLU A 141 -10.79 -7.94 22.54
CA GLU A 141 -11.97 -7.71 23.38
C GLU A 141 -13.16 -8.63 23.08
N HIS A 142 -13.30 -9.06 21.82
CA HIS A 142 -14.45 -9.87 21.42
C HIS A 142 -14.38 -11.24 22.10
N LYS A 143 -15.50 -11.71 22.67
CA LYS A 143 -15.53 -12.96 23.45
C LYS A 143 -14.97 -14.17 22.72
N ASP A 144 -15.25 -14.29 21.42
CA ASP A 144 -14.97 -15.47 20.61
C ASP A 144 -14.13 -15.18 19.35
N MET A 145 -13.60 -13.96 19.20
CA MET A 145 -12.85 -13.58 18.00
C MET A 145 -11.60 -12.80 18.37
N TRP A 146 -10.55 -13.51 18.77
CA TRP A 146 -9.27 -12.88 19.09
C TRP A 146 -8.39 -12.88 17.85
N SER A 147 -7.60 -11.83 17.69
CA SER A 147 -6.63 -11.72 16.61
C SER A 147 -5.35 -12.46 16.99
N PHE A 148 -4.77 -13.18 16.04
CA PHE A 148 -3.57 -13.98 16.24
C PHE A 148 -2.49 -13.67 15.20
N LYS A 149 -1.24 -13.65 15.65
CA LYS A 149 -0.08 -13.88 14.80
C LYS A 149 0.09 -15.38 14.63
N VAL A 150 0.42 -15.80 13.41
CA VAL A 150 0.61 -17.18 13.03
C VAL A 150 1.98 -17.34 12.40
N LYS A 151 2.77 -18.26 12.93
CA LYS A 151 4.09 -18.62 12.41
C LYS A 151 4.10 -20.10 12.04
N VAL A 152 4.23 -20.38 10.75
CA VAL A 152 4.26 -21.73 10.20
C VAL A 152 5.62 -22.35 10.50
N LYS A 153 5.63 -23.58 11.04
CA LYS A 153 6.84 -24.26 11.50
C LYS A 153 7.40 -25.20 10.42
N LYS A 154 8.59 -25.74 10.71
CA LYS A 154 9.27 -26.75 9.88
C LYS A 154 9.59 -26.29 8.46
N GLY A 155 9.86 -24.99 8.27
CA GLY A 155 10.17 -24.43 6.95
C GLY A 155 9.01 -24.50 5.95
N GLN A 156 7.79 -24.77 6.41
CA GLN A 156 6.61 -24.81 5.54
C GLN A 156 6.01 -23.41 5.39
N THR A 157 5.26 -23.23 4.32
CA THR A 157 4.41 -22.06 4.10
C THR A 157 2.95 -22.49 3.97
N LEU A 158 2.04 -21.62 4.43
CA LEU A 158 0.60 -21.77 4.20
C LEU A 158 0.16 -20.63 3.30
N LEU A 159 -0.49 -20.96 2.18
CA LEU A 159 -0.80 -19.99 1.12
C LEU A 159 0.44 -19.19 0.67
N GLY A 160 1.64 -19.78 0.70
CA GLY A 160 2.88 -19.08 0.35
C GLY A 160 3.39 -18.10 1.40
N MET A 161 2.93 -18.18 2.65
CA MET A 161 3.41 -17.34 3.76
C MET A 161 3.98 -18.21 4.89
N SER A 162 5.18 -17.89 5.38
CA SER A 162 5.73 -18.48 6.62
C SER A 162 5.22 -17.79 7.89
N ASN A 163 4.89 -16.50 7.80
CA ASN A 163 4.33 -15.73 8.89
C ASN A 163 3.17 -14.88 8.36
N PHE A 164 2.07 -14.85 9.09
CA PHE A 164 0.89 -14.04 8.76
C PHE A 164 0.09 -13.78 10.03
N ALA A 165 -0.98 -13.02 9.90
CA ALA A 165 -1.94 -12.79 10.96
C ALA A 165 -3.33 -13.16 10.51
N ILE A 166 -4.15 -13.64 11.46
CA ILE A 166 -5.60 -13.64 11.33
C ILE A 166 -6.15 -12.67 12.36
N GLN A 167 -6.90 -11.68 11.92
CA GLN A 167 -7.41 -10.62 12.78
C GLN A 167 -8.88 -10.35 12.54
N ARG A 168 -9.54 -9.75 13.53
CA ARG A 168 -10.93 -9.32 13.37
C ARG A 168 -10.97 -8.31 12.20
N PRO A 169 -11.83 -8.48 11.18
CA PRO A 169 -11.93 -7.50 10.10
C PRO A 169 -12.20 -6.06 10.58
N TYR A 170 -12.92 -5.94 11.69
CA TYR A 170 -13.22 -4.66 12.35
C TYR A 170 -11.96 -3.84 12.69
N THR A 171 -10.84 -4.47 13.07
CA THR A 171 -9.62 -3.77 13.51
C THR A 171 -8.94 -3.02 12.36
N ARG A 172 -9.37 -3.25 11.11
CA ARG A 172 -8.87 -2.62 9.90
C ARG A 172 -10.01 -2.22 8.96
N PHE A 173 -11.14 -1.78 9.52
CA PHE A 173 -12.25 -1.22 8.74
C PHE A 173 -12.79 -2.15 7.63
N TYR A 174 -12.76 -3.47 7.88
CA TYR A 174 -13.33 -4.49 7.00
C TYR A 174 -12.70 -4.49 5.59
N LEU A 175 -13.50 -4.22 4.55
CA LEU A 175 -13.07 -4.27 3.15
C LEU A 175 -12.16 -3.09 2.78
N ASN A 176 -12.14 -2.01 3.55
CA ASN A 176 -11.33 -0.83 3.23
C ASN A 176 -9.85 -1.21 3.11
N GLU A 177 -9.30 -1.93 4.10
CA GLU A 177 -7.91 -2.39 4.09
C GLU A 177 -7.62 -3.28 2.89
N TRP A 178 -8.54 -4.19 2.56
CA TRP A 178 -8.42 -5.07 1.40
C TRP A 178 -8.35 -4.28 0.09
N ILE A 179 -9.28 -3.35 -0.14
CA ILE A 179 -9.31 -2.51 -1.35
C ILE A 179 -8.02 -1.70 -1.48
N LEU A 180 -7.55 -1.14 -0.37
CA LEU A 180 -6.33 -0.35 -0.35
C LEU A 180 -5.11 -1.17 -0.74
N HIS A 181 -4.93 -2.36 -0.15
CA HIS A 181 -3.85 -3.25 -0.55
C HIS A 181 -3.91 -3.60 -2.04
N LYS A 182 -5.11 -3.86 -2.60
CA LYS A 182 -5.29 -4.08 -4.04
C LYS A 182 -4.89 -2.85 -4.87
N LEU A 183 -5.27 -1.65 -4.43
CA LEU A 183 -4.97 -0.41 -5.13
C LEU A 183 -3.47 -0.08 -5.12
N TYR A 184 -2.80 -0.20 -3.98
CA TYR A 184 -1.35 0.01 -3.89
C TYR A 184 -0.59 -1.00 -4.76
N HIS A 185 -0.99 -2.27 -4.72
CA HIS A 185 -0.43 -3.30 -5.59
C HIS A 185 -0.62 -2.95 -7.07
N TYR A 186 -1.83 -2.54 -7.46
CA TYR A 186 -2.14 -2.10 -8.82
C TYR A 186 -1.28 -0.90 -9.25
N ALA A 187 -1.01 0.03 -8.34
CA ALA A 187 -0.15 1.19 -8.57
C ALA A 187 1.36 0.86 -8.56
N GLY A 188 1.74 -0.42 -8.51
CA GLY A 188 3.15 -0.85 -8.51
C GLY A 188 3.89 -0.58 -7.18
N ILE A 189 3.14 -0.36 -6.10
CA ILE A 189 3.67 -0.19 -4.75
C ILE A 189 3.59 -1.52 -4.00
N MET A 190 4.70 -1.90 -3.37
CA MET A 190 4.76 -3.09 -2.53
C MET A 190 3.70 -2.96 -1.42
N SER A 191 2.87 -3.98 -1.26
CA SER A 191 1.75 -3.97 -0.32
C SER A 191 1.48 -5.38 0.17
N LEU A 192 1.03 -5.53 1.42
CA LEU A 192 0.79 -6.86 2.00
C LEU A 192 -0.37 -7.58 1.30
N ARG A 193 -0.31 -8.91 1.27
CA ARG A 193 -1.47 -9.70 0.92
C ARG A 193 -2.47 -9.61 2.06
N TYR A 194 -3.64 -9.11 1.74
CA TYR A 194 -4.75 -8.98 2.67
C TYR A 194 -5.95 -9.69 2.05
N GLU A 195 -6.52 -10.69 2.73
CA GLU A 195 -7.65 -11.50 2.24
C GLU A 195 -8.58 -11.86 3.40
N PHE A 196 -9.67 -12.59 3.13
CA PHE A 196 -10.57 -13.08 4.18
C PHE A 196 -10.60 -14.61 4.22
N VAL A 197 -10.58 -15.16 5.43
CA VAL A 197 -10.58 -16.60 5.69
C VAL A 197 -11.67 -16.97 6.70
N SER A 198 -12.29 -18.13 6.52
CA SER A 198 -13.20 -18.71 7.51
C SER A 198 -12.39 -19.50 8.53
N VAL A 199 -12.53 -19.20 9.82
CA VAL A 199 -11.72 -19.82 10.88
C VAL A 199 -12.61 -20.48 11.93
N SER A 200 -12.34 -21.76 12.21
CA SER A 200 -12.78 -22.47 13.41
C SER A 200 -11.61 -22.62 14.36
N ILE A 201 -11.83 -22.41 15.66
CA ILE A 201 -10.83 -22.67 16.70
C ILE A 201 -11.39 -23.70 17.67
N ASN A 202 -10.71 -24.84 17.85
CA ASN A 202 -11.11 -25.95 18.72
C ASN A 202 -12.56 -26.41 18.49
N GLY A 203 -12.99 -26.52 17.23
CA GLY A 203 -14.32 -26.98 16.85
C GLY A 203 -15.46 -25.99 17.10
N ARG A 204 -15.15 -24.74 17.49
CA ARG A 204 -16.16 -23.67 17.58
C ARG A 204 -16.64 -23.24 16.19
N ARG A 205 -17.82 -22.59 16.14
CA ARG A 205 -18.42 -22.07 14.90
C ARG A 205 -17.45 -21.20 14.12
N ASN A 206 -17.41 -21.41 12.80
CA ASN A 206 -16.66 -20.61 11.84
C ASN A 206 -16.98 -19.11 11.94
N ARG A 207 -15.92 -18.30 11.87
CA ARG A 207 -15.96 -16.83 11.84
C ARG A 207 -15.11 -16.33 10.67
N VAL A 208 -15.49 -15.22 10.06
CA VAL A 208 -14.67 -14.57 9.04
C VAL A 208 -13.59 -13.74 9.73
N TYR A 209 -12.34 -14.01 9.39
CA TYR A 209 -11.16 -13.26 9.79
C TYR A 209 -10.52 -12.60 8.58
N ALA A 210 -9.90 -11.46 8.80
CA ALA A 210 -8.96 -10.90 7.84
C ALA A 210 -7.61 -11.59 8.01
N LEU A 211 -7.06 -12.09 6.91
CA LEU A 211 -5.73 -12.65 6.81
C LEU A 211 -4.77 -11.56 6.27
N GLU A 212 -3.68 -11.32 6.97
CA GLU A 212 -2.68 -10.29 6.62
C GLU A 212 -1.28 -10.92 6.59
N GLU A 213 -0.58 -10.76 5.47
CA GLU A 213 0.78 -11.29 5.24
C GLU A 213 1.82 -10.68 6.18
N GLY A 214 2.80 -11.49 6.57
CA GLY A 214 3.95 -11.02 7.35
C GLY A 214 5.02 -10.32 6.49
N PHE A 215 5.86 -9.52 7.14
CA PHE A 215 7.02 -8.89 6.52
C PHE A 215 8.20 -9.86 6.45
N GLU A 216 8.15 -10.77 5.49
CA GLU A 216 9.19 -11.79 5.27
C GLU A 216 9.61 -11.80 3.80
N ASP A 217 10.57 -12.66 3.43
CA ASP A 217 11.13 -12.77 2.08
C ASP A 217 10.03 -13.01 1.02
N GLU A 218 9.00 -13.78 1.37
CA GLU A 218 7.89 -14.11 0.47
C GLU A 218 7.09 -12.87 0.04
N LEU A 219 7.06 -11.80 0.85
CA LEU A 219 6.44 -10.52 0.46
C LEU A 219 7.23 -9.86 -0.67
N VAL A 220 8.56 -9.88 -0.56
CA VAL A 220 9.47 -9.27 -1.56
C VAL A 220 9.37 -10.04 -2.87
N GLU A 221 9.42 -11.37 -2.79
CA GLU A 221 9.28 -12.26 -3.95
C GLU A 221 7.93 -12.10 -4.64
N ARG A 222 6.81 -12.07 -3.89
CA ARG A 222 5.47 -11.86 -4.44
C ARG A 222 5.32 -10.51 -5.13
N SER A 223 6.13 -9.52 -4.74
CA SER A 223 6.10 -8.17 -5.31
C SER A 223 7.01 -8.02 -6.52
N ASP A 224 7.49 -9.13 -7.09
CA ASP A 224 8.42 -9.18 -8.23
C ASP A 224 9.67 -8.33 -7.97
N ARG A 225 10.29 -8.52 -6.80
CA ARG A 225 11.54 -7.85 -6.39
C ARG A 225 12.62 -8.86 -6.04
N VAL A 226 13.87 -8.46 -6.28
CA VAL A 226 15.04 -9.22 -5.82
C VAL A 226 15.09 -9.17 -4.28
N LEU A 227 15.49 -10.25 -3.61
CA LEU A 227 15.58 -10.24 -2.16
C LEU A 227 16.45 -9.09 -1.64
N GLY A 228 15.92 -8.38 -0.66
CA GLY A 228 16.51 -7.19 -0.06
C GLY A 228 15.91 -6.91 1.32
N PRO A 229 16.60 -6.12 2.15
CA PRO A 229 16.21 -5.92 3.53
C PRO A 229 14.95 -5.04 3.62
N LEU A 230 14.05 -5.46 4.50
CA LEU A 230 12.91 -4.66 4.94
C LEU A 230 13.32 -3.83 6.15
N VAL A 231 13.03 -2.52 6.13
CA VAL A 231 13.54 -1.54 7.09
C VAL A 231 12.37 -0.77 7.72
N LYS A 232 12.47 -0.53 9.03
CA LYS A 232 11.53 0.32 9.78
C LYS A 232 12.28 1.32 10.66
N PHE A 233 11.59 2.41 11.01
CA PHE A 233 11.95 3.19 12.18
C PHE A 233 11.41 2.51 13.43
N ASP A 234 12.26 2.36 14.43
CA ASP A 234 11.91 1.78 15.71
C ASP A 234 11.39 2.87 16.64
N ARG A 235 10.12 2.73 17.01
CA ARG A 235 9.42 3.59 17.95
C ARG A 235 8.87 2.80 19.14
N ASP A 236 9.35 1.57 19.36
CA ASP A 236 8.84 0.74 20.46
C ASP A 236 9.11 1.38 21.83
N PHE A 237 10.16 2.21 21.97
CA PHE A 237 10.48 2.98 23.19
C PHE A 237 9.40 3.98 23.64
N TYR A 238 8.54 4.47 22.74
CA TYR A 238 7.43 5.36 23.12
C TYR A 238 6.37 4.67 24.00
N TRP A 239 6.38 3.34 24.00
CA TRP A 239 5.37 2.50 24.63
C TRP A 239 5.89 1.80 25.89
N GLU A 240 7.17 1.95 26.23
CA GLU A 240 7.77 1.45 27.47
C GLU A 240 7.20 2.13 28.73
N GLY A 241 6.46 3.24 28.58
CA GLY A 241 5.82 4.00 29.66
C GLY A 241 4.33 3.68 29.92
N GLY A 242 3.73 2.70 29.26
CA GLY A 242 2.37 2.20 29.58
C GLY A 242 1.18 3.09 29.17
N ASP A 243 1.39 4.36 28.84
CA ASP A 243 0.32 5.26 28.42
C ASP A 243 0.22 5.39 26.90
N ALA A 244 -0.97 5.14 26.34
CA ALA A 244 -1.31 5.49 24.96
C ALA A 244 -1.20 7.01 24.67
N GLY A 245 -1.05 7.84 25.71
CA GLY A 245 -0.79 9.27 25.61
C GLY A 245 0.68 9.66 25.38
N GLY A 246 1.64 8.72 25.39
CA GLY A 246 3.06 9.01 25.13
C GLY A 246 3.38 9.41 23.70
N ALA A 247 2.56 8.96 22.73
CA ALA A 247 2.70 9.29 21.32
C ALA A 247 2.51 10.79 21.00
N ASN A 248 1.77 11.52 21.85
CA ASN A 248 1.47 12.94 21.67
C ASN A 248 2.44 13.88 22.40
N ARG A 249 3.47 13.38 23.09
CA ARG A 249 4.36 14.21 23.93
C ARG A 249 5.61 14.72 23.22
N HIS A 250 5.87 14.26 22.00
CA HIS A 250 7.09 14.58 21.26
C HIS A 250 6.71 15.15 19.90
N GLY A 251 7.32 16.27 19.51
CA GLY A 251 7.09 16.84 18.18
C GLY A 251 7.62 15.91 17.08
N LEU A 252 7.00 15.93 15.89
CA LEU A 252 7.41 15.16 14.70
C LEU A 252 8.93 15.14 14.44
N ALA A 253 9.61 16.27 14.69
CA ALA A 253 11.05 16.36 14.57
C ALA A 253 11.76 15.45 15.59
N GLN A 254 11.41 15.53 16.87
CA GLN A 254 12.03 14.74 17.93
C GLN A 254 11.81 13.23 17.72
N ASP A 255 10.67 12.86 17.15
CA ASP A 255 10.34 11.49 16.76
C ASP A 255 11.26 10.95 15.65
N LEU A 256 11.51 11.74 14.62
CA LEU A 256 12.37 11.35 13.50
C LEU A 256 13.85 11.23 13.92
N TRP A 257 14.33 12.15 14.74
CA TRP A 257 15.73 12.17 15.20
C TRP A 257 16.02 11.11 16.27
N GLY A 258 15.04 10.75 17.11
CA GLY A 258 15.18 9.74 18.16
C GLY A 258 14.97 8.29 17.71
N ALA A 259 14.23 8.06 16.62
CA ALA A 259 13.92 6.70 16.16
C ALA A 259 15.15 5.99 15.58
N SER A 260 15.43 4.78 16.09
CA SER A 260 16.48 3.92 15.54
C SER A 260 16.03 3.26 14.25
N ILE A 261 16.90 3.16 13.25
CA ILE A 261 16.60 2.40 12.03
C ILE A 261 16.99 0.94 12.24
N VAL A 262 16.01 0.04 12.11
CA VAL A 262 16.17 -1.40 12.42
C VAL A 262 15.62 -2.27 11.29
N PRO A 263 16.12 -3.52 11.14
CA PRO A 263 15.54 -4.46 10.21
C PRO A 263 14.14 -4.86 10.68
N LYS A 264 13.18 -4.91 9.75
CA LYS A 264 11.80 -5.28 10.05
C LYS A 264 11.65 -6.77 10.37
N SER A 265 12.46 -7.62 9.73
CA SER A 265 12.60 -9.05 10.06
C SER A 265 14.00 -9.32 10.62
N LYS A 266 14.10 -9.45 11.95
CA LYS A 266 15.36 -9.86 12.61
C LYS A 266 15.76 -11.28 12.23
N LYS A 267 14.77 -12.13 11.91
CA LYS A 267 14.99 -13.51 11.44
C LYS A 267 15.70 -13.50 10.10
N GLN A 268 15.20 -12.72 9.13
CA GLN A 268 15.79 -12.54 7.80
C GLN A 268 17.30 -12.22 7.90
N MET A 269 17.67 -11.24 8.74
CA MET A 269 19.07 -10.86 8.95
C MET A 269 19.95 -11.94 9.58
N ARG A 270 19.36 -12.84 10.37
CA ARG A 270 20.08 -13.96 11.01
C ARG A 270 20.27 -15.14 10.07
N THR A 271 19.30 -15.38 9.18
CA THR A 271 19.30 -16.52 8.26
C THR A 271 20.08 -16.27 6.99
N ASP A 272 20.10 -15.02 6.50
CA ASP A 272 20.86 -14.64 5.32
C ASP A 272 21.85 -13.50 5.65
N SER A 273 23.12 -13.86 5.77
CA SER A 273 24.20 -12.92 6.07
C SER A 273 24.47 -11.93 4.95
N THR A 274 24.02 -12.20 3.72
CA THR A 274 24.18 -11.29 2.57
C THR A 274 23.29 -10.05 2.69
N LEU A 275 22.22 -10.12 3.48
CA LEU A 275 21.30 -9.00 3.69
C LEU A 275 21.84 -7.98 4.70
N VAL A 276 22.77 -8.37 5.58
CA VAL A 276 23.38 -7.48 6.58
C VAL A 276 24.08 -6.26 5.94
N PRO A 277 24.98 -6.41 4.95
CA PRO A 277 25.58 -5.24 4.30
C PRO A 277 24.57 -4.41 3.50
N LEU A 278 23.53 -5.02 2.91
CA LEU A 278 22.46 -4.28 2.23
C LEU A 278 21.64 -3.46 3.23
N PHE A 279 21.34 -4.02 4.41
CA PHE A 279 20.67 -3.32 5.48
C PHE A 279 21.48 -2.12 5.95
N GLN A 280 22.81 -2.28 6.10
CA GLN A 280 23.67 -1.17 6.47
C GLN A 280 23.66 -0.05 5.42
N LYS A 281 23.63 -0.39 4.12
CA LYS A 281 23.44 0.60 3.05
C LYS A 281 22.11 1.33 3.18
N ALA A 282 21.02 0.59 3.35
CA ALA A 282 19.68 1.17 3.53
C ALA A 282 19.61 2.11 4.73
N LYS A 283 20.20 1.70 5.87
CA LYS A 283 20.33 2.52 7.07
C LYS A 283 21.12 3.79 6.79
N ASN A 284 22.28 3.71 6.14
CA ASN A 284 23.10 4.88 5.83
C ASN A 284 22.37 5.86 4.89
N LEU A 285 21.59 5.37 3.92
CA LEU A 285 20.76 6.22 3.06
C LEU A 285 19.71 6.99 3.88
N LEU A 286 18.95 6.30 4.72
CA LEU A 286 17.96 6.94 5.59
C LEU A 286 18.60 7.94 6.57
N GLU A 287 19.78 7.62 7.10
CA GLU A 287 20.54 8.52 7.98
C GLU A 287 21.04 9.77 7.23
N GLY A 288 21.59 9.59 6.03
CA GLY A 288 22.04 10.71 5.20
C GLY A 288 20.88 11.61 4.78
N PHE A 289 19.72 11.03 4.46
CA PHE A 289 18.49 11.80 4.21
C PHE A 289 18.05 12.57 5.46
N ARG A 290 17.98 11.88 6.62
CA ARG A 290 17.61 12.48 7.90
C ARG A 290 18.52 13.66 8.26
N GLN A 291 19.83 13.52 8.01
CA GLN A 291 20.84 14.55 8.25
C GLN A 291 20.91 15.64 7.18
N ASN A 292 19.98 15.63 6.21
CA ASN A 292 19.94 16.55 5.07
C ASN A 292 21.23 16.56 4.24
N GLN A 293 21.94 15.42 4.20
CA GLN A 293 23.17 15.20 3.42
C GLN A 293 22.87 14.55 2.06
N LEU A 294 21.77 13.81 1.97
CA LEU A 294 21.30 13.18 0.74
C LEU A 294 19.94 13.73 0.36
N SER A 295 19.74 13.96 -0.94
CA SER A 295 18.45 14.36 -1.49
C SER A 295 17.49 13.17 -1.57
N THR A 296 16.19 13.47 -1.71
CA THR A 296 15.14 12.44 -1.86
C THR A 296 15.43 11.46 -3.00
N SER A 297 15.94 11.93 -4.14
CA SER A 297 16.22 11.10 -5.33
C SER A 297 17.47 10.23 -5.19
N GLU A 298 18.36 10.54 -4.24
CA GLU A 298 19.50 9.69 -3.89
C GLU A 298 19.11 8.53 -2.98
N VAL A 299 18.01 8.68 -2.24
CA VAL A 299 17.61 7.75 -1.17
C VAL A 299 16.43 6.88 -1.59
N PHE A 300 15.40 7.48 -2.20
CA PHE A 300 14.13 6.84 -2.48
C PHE A 300 13.87 6.68 -3.98
N ALA A 301 13.05 5.67 -4.32
CA ALA A 301 12.42 5.58 -5.63
C ALA A 301 11.31 6.64 -5.72
N VAL A 302 11.63 7.81 -6.27
CA VAL A 302 10.79 9.02 -6.17
C VAL A 302 9.38 8.81 -6.70
N ASP A 303 9.22 8.14 -7.85
CA ASP A 303 7.90 7.94 -8.46
C ASP A 303 7.00 7.04 -7.58
N GLN A 304 7.57 6.00 -6.98
CA GLN A 304 6.85 5.12 -6.06
C GLN A 304 6.53 5.85 -4.75
N LEU A 305 7.48 6.64 -4.23
CA LEU A 305 7.26 7.44 -3.02
C LEU A 305 6.16 8.49 -3.22
N ALA A 306 6.20 9.21 -4.35
CA ALA A 306 5.19 10.21 -4.71
C ALA A 306 3.81 9.57 -4.89
N THR A 307 3.74 8.44 -5.60
CA THR A 307 2.50 7.67 -5.76
C THR A 307 1.97 7.18 -4.42
N PHE A 308 2.84 6.72 -3.53
CA PHE A 308 2.46 6.25 -2.21
C PHE A 308 1.77 7.34 -1.39
N PHE A 309 2.38 8.54 -1.32
CA PHE A 309 1.80 9.68 -0.60
C PHE A 309 0.57 10.27 -1.30
N ALA A 310 0.54 10.28 -2.64
CA ALA A 310 -0.65 10.72 -3.37
C ALA A 310 -1.86 9.85 -3.05
N LEU A 311 -1.67 8.54 -2.96
CA LEU A 311 -2.73 7.62 -2.54
C LEU A 311 -3.13 7.82 -1.07
N ILE A 312 -2.20 8.12 -0.16
CA ILE A 312 -2.55 8.48 1.22
C ILE A 312 -3.50 9.68 1.25
N GLU A 313 -3.15 10.75 0.53
CA GLU A 313 -3.91 12.00 0.47
C GLU A 313 -5.32 11.79 -0.10
N ILE A 314 -5.43 11.06 -1.22
CA ILE A 314 -6.71 10.80 -1.89
C ILE A 314 -7.66 9.96 -1.02
N LEU A 315 -7.09 9.07 -0.21
CA LEU A 315 -7.83 8.02 0.48
C LEU A 315 -8.04 8.31 1.98
N GLY A 316 -7.41 9.36 2.51
CA GLY A 316 -7.48 9.71 3.93
C GLY A 316 -6.78 8.68 4.84
N GLY A 317 -5.73 8.03 4.32
CA GLY A 317 -4.95 7.00 5.01
C GLY A 317 -3.81 7.58 5.84
N GLU A 318 -4.04 8.64 6.61
CA GLU A 318 -2.96 9.38 7.30
C GLU A 318 -2.10 8.48 8.20
N HIS A 319 -2.69 7.41 8.75
CA HIS A 319 -2.01 6.39 9.56
C HIS A 319 -0.79 5.75 8.86
N LEU A 320 -0.75 5.63 7.53
CA LEU A 320 0.38 5.06 6.78
C LEU A 320 1.63 5.93 6.81
N SER A 321 1.43 7.23 6.90
CA SER A 321 2.50 8.23 6.78
C SER A 321 3.25 8.44 8.08
N THR A 322 2.71 7.93 9.20
CA THR A 322 3.31 8.08 10.51
C THR A 322 4.62 7.29 10.59
N LEU A 323 5.59 7.83 11.32
CA LEU A 323 6.93 7.25 11.40
C LEU A 323 6.96 5.83 11.96
N ASP A 324 6.03 5.52 12.87
CA ASP A 324 5.81 4.19 13.43
C ASP A 324 5.24 3.19 12.43
N ASN A 325 4.58 3.64 11.36
CA ASN A 325 3.95 2.78 10.36
C ASN A 325 4.71 2.70 9.05
N ILE A 326 5.41 3.75 8.62
CA ILE A 326 6.13 3.68 7.35
C ILE A 326 7.18 2.57 7.37
N ARG A 327 7.23 1.79 6.28
CA ARG A 327 8.17 0.70 6.06
C ARG A 327 8.79 0.87 4.69
N PHE A 328 10.04 0.46 4.57
CA PHE A 328 10.76 0.50 3.31
C PHE A 328 11.34 -0.85 2.96
N TYR A 329 11.34 -1.17 1.67
CA TYR A 329 12.16 -2.20 1.09
C TYR A 329 13.36 -1.53 0.42
N TYR A 330 14.58 -2.03 0.69
CA TYR A 330 15.75 -1.58 -0.06
C TYR A 330 15.92 -2.45 -1.30
N ASN A 331 15.81 -1.82 -2.47
CA ASN A 331 16.03 -2.47 -3.75
C ASN A 331 17.53 -2.54 -4.06
N PRO A 332 18.15 -3.74 -4.08
CA PRO A 332 19.60 -3.86 -4.34
C PRO A 332 19.98 -3.51 -5.78
N VAL A 333 19.04 -3.59 -6.72
CA VAL A 333 19.26 -3.32 -8.15
C VAL A 333 19.37 -1.81 -8.38
N THR A 334 18.44 -1.03 -7.83
CA THR A 334 18.43 0.43 -8.01
C THR A 334 19.20 1.16 -6.91
N SER A 335 19.54 0.49 -5.82
CA SER A 335 20.11 1.09 -4.61
C SER A 335 19.25 2.23 -4.06
N ARG A 336 17.92 2.01 -4.05
CA ARG A 336 16.92 2.96 -3.55
C ARG A 336 15.93 2.27 -2.62
N LEU A 337 15.29 3.06 -1.77
CA LEU A 337 14.23 2.62 -0.88
C LEU A 337 12.86 2.79 -1.56
N GLU A 338 12.07 1.74 -1.53
CA GLU A 338 10.67 1.72 -2.00
C GLU A 338 9.74 1.66 -0.79
N PRO A 339 8.66 2.46 -0.73
CA PRO A 339 7.69 2.39 0.35
C PRO A 339 6.89 1.08 0.29
N ILE A 340 6.46 0.60 1.46
CA ILE A 340 5.59 -0.57 1.58
C ILE A 340 4.29 -0.14 2.25
N ALA A 341 3.15 -0.40 1.59
CA ALA A 341 1.83 -0.11 2.12
C ALA A 341 1.38 -1.19 3.12
N HIS A 342 1.07 -0.76 4.34
CA HIS A 342 0.50 -1.58 5.41
C HIS A 342 -0.22 -0.73 6.46
N ASP A 343 -1.12 -1.36 7.21
CA ASP A 343 -1.81 -0.74 8.34
C ASP A 343 -2.49 0.58 7.92
N LEU A 344 -3.27 0.46 6.84
CA LEU A 344 -3.68 1.60 6.05
C LEU A 344 -4.67 2.49 6.81
N GLY A 345 -5.52 1.86 7.63
CA GLY A 345 -6.34 2.54 8.63
C GLY A 345 -7.27 3.60 8.04
N ALA A 346 -7.55 3.53 6.73
CA ALA A 346 -8.22 4.61 6.03
C ALA A 346 -9.74 4.57 6.25
N TRP A 347 -10.27 5.74 6.60
CA TRP A 347 -11.69 5.97 6.75
C TRP A 347 -12.28 6.39 5.42
N PHE A 348 -12.51 5.44 4.51
CA PHE A 348 -13.54 5.68 3.50
C PHE A 348 -14.88 5.62 4.20
N ARG A 349 -15.44 6.78 4.53
CA ARG A 349 -16.90 6.89 4.50
C ARG A 349 -17.28 6.79 3.02
N MET A 350 -17.60 5.58 2.54
CA MET A 350 -18.18 5.37 1.19
C MET A 350 -19.47 6.18 0.95
N THR A 351 -19.95 6.93 1.94
CA THR A 351 -21.16 7.76 1.92
C THR A 351 -20.91 9.26 2.02
N ASP A 352 -19.65 9.72 2.13
CA ASP A 352 -19.39 11.16 2.32
C ASP A 352 -19.45 11.92 0.99
N ARG A 353 -20.65 12.44 0.67
CA ARG A 353 -20.94 13.24 -0.53
C ARG A 353 -20.13 14.54 -0.60
N GLU A 354 -19.57 15.01 0.51
CA GLU A 354 -18.81 16.26 0.55
C GLU A 354 -17.38 16.09 0.01
N ARG A 355 -16.80 14.88 0.11
CA ARG A 355 -15.42 14.61 -0.28
C ARG A 355 -15.28 14.07 -1.70
N TYR A 356 -16.33 13.46 -2.25
CA TYR A 356 -16.41 13.05 -3.66
C TYR A 356 -17.60 13.74 -4.32
N PRO A 357 -17.41 14.75 -5.17
CA PRO A 357 -18.53 15.44 -5.80
C PRO A 357 -19.33 14.46 -6.67
N SER A 358 -20.50 14.05 -6.17
CA SER A 358 -21.45 13.28 -6.96
C SER A 358 -21.92 14.15 -8.12
N LYS A 359 -21.83 13.63 -9.35
CA LYS A 359 -22.51 14.19 -10.53
C LYS A 359 -24.03 14.03 -10.40
N THR A 360 -24.65 14.69 -9.43
CA THR A 360 -26.11 14.82 -9.37
C THR A 360 -26.45 16.19 -8.80
N ASN A 361 -26.49 17.18 -9.69
CA ASN A 361 -27.44 18.28 -9.58
C ASN A 361 -28.17 18.32 -10.92
N ASN A 362 -29.38 17.74 -10.93
CA ASN A 362 -30.46 18.22 -11.78
C ASN A 362 -31.14 19.37 -11.03
#